data_AF-A0A493TVT9-F1
#
_entry.id   AF-A0A493TVT9-F1
#
_cell.length_a   1.000
_cell.length_b   1.000
_cell.length_c   1.000
_cell.angle_alpha   90.00
_cell.angle_beta   90.00
_cell.angle_gamma   90.00
#
_symmetry.space_group_name_H-M   'P 1'
#
loop_
_entity.id
_entity.type
_entity.pdbx_description
1 polymer ?
#
loop_
_entity_poly.entity_id
_entity_poly.type
_entity_poly.pdbx_seq_one_letter_code
_entity_poly.pdbx_strand_id
1 'polypeptide(L)'
;MSPLCSLGGWRDGAFAAARVAAGAPAAPRSAPRAGSAGRGAQPHSASPSPPRRVRWGRISGDGLGRVGSGWGLLWESLFHVGAASPPTPHAPASRGEERDGLRGAAGAKEEVTTMLQHHGKPWRSMCKGLVLGTLLTSFMLLLYSYAVPPLQVSLTEIPIPYSCSSSPTQAKGRAVANGTRSPSGGGCRPKLDIMFMKTHKTASSTILNILFRFGEKHRLKFAFPNGRNDFYYPSYFERSQVQHYRPGMCFNIICNHMRFHYQEVRKLLPADTTFVTVLRDPAYLFESSFHYFGRVIPLTWKLPGEDKLAEFLRDPWHYYDPNGFNAHYLQNLLFFDLGYDNNMNADSPLVEQHIQEIDQRFHLVMLLEYFDESLVLLKDLLCWQLEDILYFKLNARKGSTISRLTPELYEKATSWNLIDAKLYRYFNATFWRKVEAYGRERMAKDVAELQQENEKMKSICIDGGHAVDASAIQESSMQPWQPLGEKSILGYNLKKKINKKHQKLCRKMLTPEIQYLTDLGVNLWITKLWSWVRDFLKW
;
A
#
# COMPACT_ATOMS: atom_id res chain seq x y z
N MET A 1 -35.16 45.81 -32.88
CA MET A 1 -34.11 46.09 -33.88
C MET A 1 -33.05 45.01 -33.76
N SER A 2 -32.83 44.23 -34.81
CA SER A 2 -31.61 43.42 -35.03
C SER A 2 -30.72 44.20 -36.01
N PRO A 3 -29.39 43.99 -36.04
CA PRO A 3 -28.76 42.96 -36.90
C PRO A 3 -27.89 41.97 -36.07
N LEU A 4 -27.59 40.71 -36.45
CA LEU A 4 -26.91 40.15 -37.65
C LEU A 4 -25.42 40.59 -37.77
N CYS A 5 -24.43 39.77 -38.16
CA CYS A 5 -24.27 38.30 -38.28
C CYS A 5 -22.75 37.98 -38.56
N SER A 6 -22.41 36.73 -38.92
CA SER A 6 -21.08 36.18 -39.35
C SER A 6 -20.20 35.64 -38.21
N LEU A 7 -20.03 34.31 -38.00
CA LEU A 7 -19.47 33.22 -38.83
C LEU A 7 -17.92 33.13 -38.81
N GLY A 8 -17.41 31.97 -38.40
CA GLY A 8 -15.99 31.61 -38.36
C GLY A 8 -15.73 30.43 -37.41
N GLY A 9 -15.75 29.19 -37.93
CA GLY A 9 -15.38 27.98 -37.18
C GLY A 9 -13.97 27.49 -37.54
N TRP A 10 -13.66 26.24 -37.13
CA TRP A 10 -12.37 25.52 -37.27
C TRP A 10 -11.28 25.88 -36.25
N ARG A 11 -10.42 24.96 -35.79
CA ARG A 11 -10.54 23.49 -35.52
C ARG A 11 -9.26 23.04 -34.78
N ASP A 12 -9.29 21.80 -34.27
CA ASP A 12 -8.13 20.94 -33.97
C ASP A 12 -7.16 21.33 -32.82
N GLY A 13 -7.28 20.56 -31.73
CA GLY A 13 -6.26 20.37 -30.69
C GLY A 13 -6.18 18.88 -30.34
N ALA A 14 -5.59 18.10 -31.25
CA ALA A 14 -5.65 16.64 -31.21
C ALA A 14 -4.81 16.01 -30.08
N PHE A 15 -5.34 14.95 -29.46
CA PHE A 15 -4.64 14.12 -28.49
C PHE A 15 -3.46 13.36 -29.15
N ALA A 16 -2.24 13.71 -28.79
CA ALA A 16 -1.05 12.94 -29.16
C ALA A 16 -0.84 11.78 -28.15
N ALA A 17 -1.44 10.62 -28.44
CA ALA A 17 -1.12 9.39 -27.74
C ALA A 17 0.22 8.83 -28.24
N ALA A 18 1.26 8.87 -27.40
CA ALA A 18 2.57 8.30 -27.72
C ALA A 18 2.49 6.76 -27.76
N ARG A 19 2.27 6.19 -28.95
CA ARG A 19 2.41 4.75 -29.20
C ARG A 19 3.88 4.38 -29.32
N VAL A 20 4.41 3.64 -28.35
CA VAL A 20 5.64 2.88 -28.53
C VAL A 20 5.35 1.73 -29.49
N ALA A 21 5.99 1.74 -30.65
CA ALA A 21 5.79 0.72 -31.68
C ALA A 21 6.57 -0.56 -31.33
N ALA A 22 5.87 -1.61 -30.89
CA ALA A 22 6.44 -2.95 -30.83
C ALA A 22 6.53 -3.51 -32.26
N GLY A 23 7.76 -3.66 -32.77
CA GLY A 23 8.00 -4.23 -34.10
C GLY A 23 7.67 -5.73 -34.16
N ALA A 24 6.81 -6.12 -35.09
CA ALA A 24 6.61 -7.52 -35.45
C ALA A 24 7.68 -7.95 -36.46
N PRO A 25 8.36 -9.11 -36.27
CA PRO A 25 9.32 -9.62 -37.25
C PRO A 25 8.60 -10.20 -38.47
N ALA A 26 9.03 -9.82 -39.67
CA ALA A 26 8.56 -10.39 -40.91
C ALA A 26 9.17 -11.79 -41.14
N ALA A 27 8.35 -12.73 -41.58
CA ALA A 27 8.79 -14.06 -42.00
C ALA A 27 9.12 -14.08 -43.51
N PRO A 28 10.24 -14.69 -43.93
CA PRO A 28 10.41 -15.20 -45.28
C PRO A 28 10.29 -16.74 -45.33
N ARG A 29 9.80 -17.24 -46.48
CA ARG A 29 9.58 -18.65 -46.77
C ARG A 29 10.88 -19.40 -47.08
N SER A 30 10.95 -20.67 -46.69
CA SER A 30 11.44 -21.74 -47.58
C SER A 30 11.08 -23.14 -47.03
N ALA A 31 10.75 -24.05 -47.94
CA ALA A 31 10.71 -25.49 -47.71
C ALA A 31 11.90 -26.14 -48.44
N PRO A 32 12.28 -27.37 -48.10
CA PRO A 32 11.88 -28.46 -49.00
C PRO A 32 11.44 -29.77 -48.31
N ARG A 33 10.93 -30.70 -49.12
CA ARG A 33 10.43 -32.05 -48.74
C ARG A 33 11.56 -33.06 -48.51
N ALA A 34 11.38 -33.94 -47.51
CA ALA A 34 11.58 -35.42 -47.51
C ALA A 34 11.60 -35.91 -46.04
N GLY A 35 11.14 -37.10 -45.65
CA GLY A 35 10.39 -38.16 -46.35
C GLY A 35 10.04 -39.31 -45.36
N SER A 36 8.91 -39.98 -45.60
CA SER A 36 8.53 -41.37 -45.23
C SER A 36 8.92 -42.04 -43.88
N ALA A 37 7.88 -42.56 -43.21
CA ALA A 37 7.76 -43.91 -42.60
C ALA A 37 8.16 -44.17 -41.12
N GLY A 38 7.46 -45.15 -40.52
CA GLY A 38 7.71 -45.74 -39.17
C GLY A 38 6.72 -45.27 -38.10
N ARG A 39 5.51 -45.84 -37.96
CA ARG A 39 5.17 -47.04 -37.16
C ARG A 39 5.75 -47.09 -35.72
N GLY A 40 4.85 -47.05 -34.74
CA GLY A 40 4.85 -48.08 -33.68
C GLY A 40 5.02 -47.63 -32.21
N ALA A 41 4.24 -48.29 -31.35
CA ALA A 41 4.43 -48.50 -29.91
C ALA A 41 4.33 -47.30 -28.93
N GLN A 42 3.20 -47.25 -28.23
CA GLN A 42 3.21 -46.96 -26.78
C GLN A 42 3.96 -48.08 -26.03
N PRO A 43 4.43 -47.82 -24.80
CA PRO A 43 3.93 -48.66 -23.72
C PRO A 43 3.56 -47.91 -22.43
N HIS A 44 2.38 -48.26 -21.92
CA HIS A 44 2.02 -48.47 -20.52
C HIS A 44 2.98 -48.07 -19.37
N SER A 45 2.49 -47.14 -18.56
CA SER A 45 2.31 -47.26 -17.10
C SER A 45 3.19 -48.24 -16.30
N ALA A 46 4.02 -47.70 -15.40
CA ALA A 46 4.39 -48.36 -14.15
C ALA A 46 4.66 -47.32 -13.04
N SER A 47 3.78 -47.26 -12.04
CA SER A 47 4.07 -46.65 -10.74
C SER A 47 4.18 -47.74 -9.68
N PRO A 48 5.21 -47.69 -8.80
CA PRO A 48 5.11 -48.37 -7.52
C PRO A 48 5.50 -47.45 -6.35
N SER A 49 4.48 -47.08 -5.56
CA SER A 49 4.47 -47.10 -4.08
C SER A 49 5.40 -46.17 -3.26
N PRO A 50 4.97 -45.74 -2.05
CA PRO A 50 5.57 -44.60 -1.36
C PRO A 50 6.74 -44.97 -0.43
N PRO A 51 7.64 -44.01 -0.11
CA PRO A 51 8.62 -44.17 0.96
C PRO A 51 7.94 -44.20 2.34
N ARG A 52 8.60 -44.89 3.27
CA ARG A 52 8.04 -45.31 4.57
C ARG A 52 7.92 -44.15 5.57
N ARG A 53 6.98 -44.31 6.52
CA ARG A 53 6.90 -43.49 7.74
C ARG A 53 8.25 -43.46 8.47
N VAL A 54 8.83 -42.28 8.64
CA VAL A 54 9.91 -42.06 9.61
C VAL A 54 9.32 -42.00 11.01
N ARG A 55 9.95 -42.71 11.94
CA ARG A 55 9.53 -42.81 13.35
C ARG A 55 10.05 -41.59 14.10
N TRP A 56 9.17 -40.86 14.78
CA TRP A 56 9.57 -39.72 15.62
C TRP A 56 10.48 -40.19 16.76
N GLY A 57 11.74 -39.76 16.73
CA GLY A 57 12.69 -39.90 17.84
C GLY A 57 12.46 -38.83 18.90
N ARG A 58 12.48 -39.23 20.17
CA ARG A 58 12.31 -38.34 21.33
C ARG A 58 13.69 -37.93 21.85
N ILE A 59 14.04 -36.66 21.72
CA ILE A 59 15.17 -35.98 22.39
C ILE A 59 14.59 -34.63 22.84
N SER A 60 14.23 -34.52 24.12
CA SER A 60 15.03 -33.89 25.18
C SER A 60 15.25 -32.39 24.91
N GLY A 61 14.62 -31.55 25.72
CA GLY A 61 14.76 -30.11 25.60
C GLY A 61 16.00 -29.60 26.33
N ASP A 62 16.62 -28.58 25.75
CA ASP A 62 17.16 -27.41 26.45
C ASP A 62 17.46 -26.33 25.39
N GLY A 63 17.07 -25.08 25.64
CA GLY A 63 17.24 -24.00 24.66
C GLY A 63 16.24 -22.85 24.75
N LEU A 64 16.29 -22.07 25.84
CA LEU A 64 15.68 -20.73 25.85
C LEU A 64 16.47 -19.81 24.90
N GLY A 65 16.09 -19.80 23.62
CA GLY A 65 16.59 -18.86 22.62
C GLY A 65 16.00 -17.46 22.82
N ARG A 66 16.86 -16.44 22.94
CA ARG A 66 16.48 -15.06 23.22
C ARG A 66 15.53 -14.49 22.16
N VAL A 67 14.37 -13.98 22.60
CA VAL A 67 13.60 -13.00 21.82
C VAL A 67 14.34 -11.66 21.92
N GLY A 68 15.21 -11.39 20.95
CA GLY A 68 15.92 -10.11 20.85
C GLY A 68 14.98 -9.00 20.42
N SER A 69 14.49 -8.19 21.37
CA SER A 69 13.78 -6.95 21.05
C SER A 69 14.77 -5.91 20.51
N GLY A 70 14.70 -5.64 19.21
CA GLY A 70 15.56 -4.70 18.47
C GLY A 70 15.42 -3.22 18.82
N TRP A 71 15.13 -2.89 20.08
CA TRP A 71 15.01 -1.51 20.60
C TRP A 71 16.25 -1.05 21.39
N GLY A 72 17.17 -1.96 21.72
CA GLY A 72 18.40 -1.62 22.45
C GLY A 72 19.44 -0.81 21.65
N LEU A 73 19.44 -0.94 20.32
CA LEU A 73 20.46 -0.33 19.45
C LEU A 73 20.15 1.11 18.99
N LEU A 74 18.97 1.65 19.31
CA LEU A 74 18.60 3.03 18.95
C LEU A 74 19.04 4.08 20.00
N TRP A 75 19.51 3.64 21.17
CA TRP A 75 19.89 4.54 22.27
C TRP A 75 21.38 4.90 22.26
N GLU A 76 22.27 3.97 21.85
CA GLU A 76 23.72 4.19 21.89
C GLU A 76 24.24 5.07 20.74
N SER A 77 23.54 5.15 19.60
CA SER A 77 23.97 5.95 18.44
C SER A 77 23.65 7.45 18.53
N LEU A 78 22.98 7.91 19.59
CA LEU A 78 22.56 9.32 19.75
C LEU A 78 23.47 10.16 20.66
N PHE A 79 24.42 9.55 21.37
CA PHE A 79 25.38 10.25 22.23
C PHE A 79 26.80 9.67 22.15
N HIS A 80 27.46 9.88 21.01
CA HIS A 80 28.93 9.80 20.92
C HIS A 80 29.49 11.01 20.14
N VAL A 81 29.81 12.07 20.88
CA VAL A 81 30.76 13.09 20.44
C VAL A 81 32.12 12.65 20.97
N GLY A 82 33.07 12.39 20.08
CA GLY A 82 34.39 11.89 20.46
C GLY A 82 35.17 12.90 21.30
N ALA A 83 35.64 12.46 22.47
CA ALA A 83 36.67 13.16 23.22
C ALA A 83 37.97 12.36 23.12
N ALA A 84 38.95 12.90 22.39
CA ALA A 84 40.28 12.32 22.32
C ALA A 84 40.96 12.38 23.70
N SER A 85 41.49 11.26 24.17
CA SER A 85 42.26 11.21 25.42
C SER A 85 43.70 11.67 25.18
N PRO A 86 44.25 12.61 25.96
CA PRO A 86 45.69 12.87 25.98
C PRO A 86 46.42 11.74 26.74
N PRO A 87 47.66 11.39 26.36
CA PRO A 87 48.41 10.32 27.02
C PRO A 87 49.02 10.77 28.35
N THR A 88 49.06 9.88 29.33
CA THR A 88 49.86 10.01 30.56
C THR A 88 51.30 9.50 30.35
N PRO A 89 52.31 10.06 31.04
CA PRO A 89 53.71 9.80 30.73
C PRO A 89 54.29 8.59 31.46
N HIS A 90 55.19 7.88 30.78
CA HIS A 90 56.20 7.02 31.40
C HIS A 90 57.61 7.51 31.01
N ALA A 91 58.50 7.51 32.00
CA ALA A 91 59.95 7.71 31.91
C ALA A 91 60.59 6.64 32.82
N PRO A 92 61.91 6.30 32.71
CA PRO A 92 63.00 7.10 32.13
C PRO A 92 64.01 6.33 31.22
N ALA A 93 64.92 7.04 30.54
CA ALA A 93 66.39 6.85 30.65
C ALA A 93 67.26 7.67 29.65
N SER A 94 68.19 8.46 30.21
CA SER A 94 69.59 8.73 29.76
C SER A 94 69.98 9.70 28.59
N ARG A 95 70.86 10.66 28.97
CA ARG A 95 72.06 11.27 28.31
C ARG A 95 71.96 12.51 27.36
N GLY A 96 72.97 13.39 27.51
CA GLY A 96 73.29 14.64 26.75
C GLY A 96 72.80 15.92 27.46
N GLU A 97 73.62 16.80 28.06
CA GLU A 97 74.53 17.85 27.48
C GLU A 97 73.79 18.94 26.65
N GLU A 98 74.05 20.26 26.73
CA GLU A 98 74.83 21.13 27.66
C GLU A 98 74.45 22.64 27.41
N ARG A 99 74.48 23.49 28.47
CA ARG A 99 74.64 24.99 28.53
C ARG A 99 73.60 26.06 28.08
N ASP A 100 73.58 27.11 28.93
CA ASP A 100 73.46 28.59 28.75
C ASP A 100 72.29 29.25 27.97
N GLY A 101 71.68 30.38 28.40
CA GLY A 101 71.80 31.14 29.67
C GLY A 101 71.16 32.56 29.63
N LEU A 102 70.67 33.08 30.79
CA LEU A 102 70.21 34.48 31.10
C LEU A 102 69.01 35.04 30.26
N ARG A 103 68.11 35.98 30.65
CA ARG A 103 67.73 36.81 31.83
C ARG A 103 66.24 37.26 31.58
N GLY A 104 65.41 37.78 32.50
CA GLY A 104 65.47 38.02 33.96
C GLY A 104 64.56 39.20 34.38
N ALA A 105 63.94 39.15 35.59
CA ALA A 105 63.10 40.20 36.25
C ALA A 105 61.66 40.44 35.71
N ALA A 106 60.62 40.81 36.49
CA ALA A 106 60.45 41.04 37.95
C ALA A 106 58.96 40.98 38.36
N GLY A 107 58.70 40.94 39.68
CA GLY A 107 57.50 41.53 40.30
C GLY A 107 56.34 40.58 40.68
N ALA A 108 56.23 40.27 41.98
CA ALA A 108 55.05 39.66 42.57
C ALA A 108 54.55 40.49 43.76
N LYS A 109 53.27 40.88 43.72
CA LYS A 109 52.36 41.26 44.83
C LYS A 109 51.00 41.55 44.19
N GLU A 110 49.99 40.70 44.36
CA GLU A 110 49.15 40.55 45.57
C GLU A 110 47.87 41.39 45.44
N GLU A 111 46.80 40.76 44.95
CA GLU A 111 45.45 41.17 45.31
C GLU A 111 44.55 39.93 45.45
N VAL A 112 44.00 39.77 46.65
CA VAL A 112 43.04 38.72 47.01
C VAL A 112 41.62 39.26 46.79
N THR A 113 40.63 38.36 46.69
CA THR A 113 39.17 38.65 46.77
C THR A 113 38.44 38.96 45.45
N THR A 114 38.19 37.94 44.61
CA THR A 114 36.82 37.63 44.11
C THR A 114 36.78 36.29 43.36
N MET A 115 36.52 35.19 44.08
CA MET A 115 36.28 33.87 43.49
C MET A 115 35.16 33.17 44.26
N LEU A 116 33.89 33.55 44.01
CA LEU A 116 32.72 32.80 44.51
C LEU A 116 31.35 33.20 43.90
N GLN A 117 31.18 33.21 42.57
CA GLN A 117 29.83 33.18 41.98
C GLN A 117 29.78 32.81 40.48
N HIS A 118 29.57 31.52 40.17
CA HIS A 118 28.57 31.00 39.20
C HIS A 118 28.87 29.56 38.74
N HIS A 119 28.36 28.53 39.44
CA HIS A 119 28.07 27.21 38.82
C HIS A 119 27.03 26.42 39.64
N GLY A 120 25.74 26.77 39.49
CA GLY A 120 24.66 26.21 40.32
C GLY A 120 23.34 25.95 39.59
N LYS A 121 23.35 25.66 38.27
CA LYS A 121 22.12 25.47 37.46
C LYS A 121 22.01 24.28 36.47
N PRO A 122 22.93 23.29 36.31
CA PRO A 122 22.65 22.13 35.44
C PRO A 122 21.65 21.13 36.07
N TRP A 123 21.84 20.79 37.35
CA TRP A 123 21.25 19.60 37.98
C TRP A 123 19.71 19.63 38.05
N ARG A 124 19.11 20.79 38.31
CA ARG A 124 17.64 20.96 38.38
C ARG A 124 16.94 20.80 37.03
N SER A 125 17.65 20.91 35.91
CA SER A 125 17.09 20.65 34.58
C SER A 125 17.07 19.15 34.27
N MET A 126 18.18 18.45 34.55
CA MET A 126 18.28 17.01 34.34
C MET A 126 17.28 16.22 35.20
N CYS A 127 17.11 16.56 36.48
CA CYS A 127 16.08 15.93 37.31
C CYS A 127 14.65 16.09 36.74
N LYS A 128 14.33 17.24 36.13
CA LYS A 128 13.01 17.42 35.48
C LYS A 128 12.84 16.55 34.24
N GLY A 129 13.89 16.41 33.43
CA GLY A 129 13.89 15.49 32.28
C GLY A 129 13.74 14.03 32.71
N LEU A 130 14.43 13.63 33.80
CA LEU A 130 14.39 12.28 34.34
C LEU A 130 13.02 11.94 34.95
N VAL A 131 12.40 12.88 35.68
CA VAL A 131 11.02 12.75 36.21
C VAL A 131 9.98 12.72 35.08
N LEU A 132 10.15 13.54 34.04
CA LEU A 132 9.23 13.51 32.88
C LEU A 132 9.36 12.20 32.10
N GLY A 133 10.59 11.70 31.93
CA GLY A 133 10.88 10.41 31.30
C GLY A 133 10.27 9.25 32.07
N THR A 134 10.44 9.18 33.39
CA THR A 134 9.86 8.11 34.22
C THR A 134 8.34 8.18 34.28
N LEU A 135 7.74 9.37 34.29
CA LEU A 135 6.29 9.54 34.19
C LEU A 135 5.76 9.07 32.82
N LEU A 136 6.43 9.42 31.72
CA LEU A 136 6.04 8.99 30.38
C LEU A 136 6.17 7.47 30.20
N THR A 137 7.28 6.86 30.65
CA THR A 137 7.45 5.40 30.57
C THR A 137 6.46 4.66 31.47
N SER A 138 6.18 5.18 32.68
CA SER A 138 5.18 4.59 33.56
C SER A 138 3.78 4.67 32.97
N PHE A 139 3.41 5.80 32.35
CA PHE A 139 2.14 5.96 31.65
C PHE A 139 2.01 5.03 30.44
N MET A 140 3.09 4.84 29.66
CA MET A 140 3.12 3.91 28.54
C MET A 140 3.04 2.43 28.99
N LEU A 141 3.69 2.07 30.10
CA LEU A 141 3.57 0.74 30.72
C LEU A 141 2.15 0.49 31.25
N LEU A 142 1.52 1.51 31.86
CA LEU A 142 0.13 1.41 32.31
C LEU A 142 -0.84 1.23 31.13
N LEU A 143 -0.67 2.03 30.08
CA LEU A 143 -1.41 1.88 28.81
C LEU A 143 -1.24 0.47 28.23
N TYR A 144 -0.02 -0.07 28.26
CA TYR A 144 0.26 -1.43 27.80
C TYR A 144 -0.45 -2.49 28.65
N SER A 145 -0.45 -2.35 29.98
CA SER A 145 -1.15 -3.29 30.88
C SER A 145 -2.68 -3.22 30.77
N TYR A 146 -3.26 -2.09 30.36
CA TYR A 146 -4.69 -1.97 30.07
C TYR A 146 -5.06 -2.38 28.63
N ALA A 147 -4.12 -2.33 27.68
CA ALA A 147 -4.35 -2.67 26.27
C ALA A 147 -4.17 -4.17 25.95
N VAL A 148 -3.55 -4.95 26.82
CA VAL A 148 -3.31 -6.40 26.65
C VAL A 148 -4.21 -7.19 27.61
N PRO A 149 -5.27 -7.88 27.15
CA PRO A 149 -6.02 -8.81 27.97
C PRO A 149 -5.14 -9.99 28.41
N PRO A 150 -5.36 -10.58 29.60
CA PRO A 150 -4.61 -11.76 30.02
C PRO A 150 -4.85 -12.94 29.07
N LEU A 151 -3.76 -13.53 28.55
CA LEU A 151 -3.83 -14.78 27.80
C LEU A 151 -4.20 -15.95 28.72
N GLN A 152 -5.49 -16.18 28.93
CA GLN A 152 -5.98 -17.50 29.31
C GLN A 152 -6.21 -18.34 28.04
N VAL A 153 -5.13 -18.95 27.55
CA VAL A 153 -5.21 -19.98 26.51
C VAL A 153 -5.69 -21.29 27.14
N SER A 154 -7.00 -21.43 27.30
CA SER A 154 -7.61 -22.75 27.50
C SER A 154 -7.67 -23.46 26.15
N LEU A 155 -6.71 -24.36 25.90
CA LEU A 155 -6.63 -25.17 24.69
C LEU A 155 -7.57 -26.37 24.78
N THR A 156 -8.88 -26.12 24.73
CA THR A 156 -9.87 -27.13 24.36
C THR A 156 -10.08 -27.12 22.85
N GLU A 157 -9.50 -28.10 22.16
CA GLU A 157 -9.75 -28.34 20.75
C GLU A 157 -11.21 -28.77 20.53
N ILE A 158 -12.08 -27.80 20.24
CA ILE A 158 -13.44 -28.06 19.77
C ILE A 158 -13.37 -28.37 18.26
N PRO A 159 -13.95 -29.48 17.77
CA PRO A 159 -13.90 -29.83 16.35
C PRO A 159 -14.56 -28.75 15.48
N ILE A 160 -13.84 -28.22 14.49
CA ILE A 160 -14.36 -27.21 13.56
C ILE A 160 -14.91 -27.89 12.29
N PRO A 161 -16.23 -27.84 12.08
CA PRO A 161 -16.78 -27.81 10.72
C PRO A 161 -17.79 -26.67 10.54
N TYR A 162 -17.37 -25.43 10.78
CA TYR A 162 -18.11 -24.22 10.36
C TYR A 162 -17.21 -23.34 9.48
N SER A 163 -16.89 -23.85 8.29
CA SER A 163 -16.42 -23.01 7.18
C SER A 163 -17.56 -22.09 6.73
N CYS A 164 -17.24 -20.92 6.16
CA CYS A 164 -18.20 -20.02 5.52
C CYS A 164 -18.91 -20.60 4.27
N SER A 165 -18.67 -21.89 3.97
CA SER A 165 -19.24 -22.69 2.89
C SER A 165 -20.73 -23.02 3.05
N SER A 166 -21.37 -22.69 4.17
CA SER A 166 -22.75 -23.10 4.47
C SER A 166 -23.65 -21.95 4.94
N SER A 167 -23.83 -20.93 4.10
CA SER A 167 -25.08 -20.14 4.11
C SER A 167 -26.10 -20.84 3.22
N PRO A 168 -27.33 -21.10 3.69
CA PRO A 168 -28.40 -21.61 2.83
C PRO A 168 -28.65 -20.65 1.67
N THR A 169 -28.92 -21.20 0.49
CA THR A 169 -29.38 -20.46 -0.69
C THR A 169 -30.48 -19.47 -0.26
N GLN A 170 -30.26 -18.17 -0.50
CA GLN A 170 -31.21 -17.13 -0.08
C GLN A 170 -32.64 -17.52 -0.46
N ALA A 171 -33.57 -17.33 0.48
CA ALA A 171 -34.94 -17.82 0.41
C ALA A 171 -35.54 -17.58 -0.97
N LYS A 172 -35.99 -18.66 -1.62
CA LYS A 172 -36.75 -18.59 -2.87
C LYS A 172 -37.96 -17.70 -2.64
N GLY A 173 -37.90 -16.46 -3.15
CA GLY A 173 -39.09 -15.64 -3.35
C GLY A 173 -40.11 -16.49 -4.10
N ARG A 174 -41.29 -16.64 -3.52
CA ARG A 174 -42.34 -17.56 -3.97
C ARG A 174 -42.95 -17.03 -5.27
N ALA A 175 -42.25 -17.24 -6.38
CA ALA A 175 -42.74 -16.97 -7.72
C ALA A 175 -43.97 -17.85 -7.96
N VAL A 176 -45.15 -17.22 -8.02
CA VAL A 176 -46.39 -17.88 -8.41
C VAL A 176 -46.23 -18.31 -9.86
N ALA A 177 -46.17 -19.62 -10.08
CA ALA A 177 -46.03 -20.17 -11.42
C ALA A 177 -47.36 -20.07 -12.16
N ASN A 178 -47.43 -19.18 -13.15
CA ASN A 178 -48.37 -19.25 -14.28
C ASN A 178 -47.75 -18.46 -15.43
N GLY A 179 -47.56 -19.10 -16.59
CA GLY A 179 -46.97 -18.47 -17.77
C GLY A 179 -45.90 -19.32 -18.47
N THR A 180 -46.32 -19.97 -19.55
CA THR A 180 -45.55 -20.48 -20.70
C THR A 180 -44.03 -20.26 -20.72
N ARG A 181 -43.27 -21.36 -20.80
CA ARG A 181 -41.82 -21.37 -21.07
C ARG A 181 -41.50 -20.75 -22.44
N SER A 182 -40.81 -19.62 -22.41
CA SER A 182 -39.89 -19.20 -23.49
C SER A 182 -38.46 -19.31 -22.95
N PRO A 183 -37.45 -19.72 -23.74
CA PRO A 183 -36.06 -19.79 -23.28
C PRO A 183 -35.46 -18.37 -23.16
N SER A 184 -35.82 -17.66 -22.10
CA SER A 184 -35.21 -16.37 -21.76
C SER A 184 -33.71 -16.54 -21.52
N GLY A 185 -32.87 -15.87 -22.30
CA GLY A 185 -31.42 -15.85 -22.10
C GLY A 185 -31.09 -15.48 -20.66
N GLY A 186 -30.37 -16.37 -19.97
CA GLY A 186 -30.12 -16.25 -18.53
C GLY A 186 -29.21 -15.07 -18.21
N GLY A 187 -29.79 -13.94 -17.79
CA GLY A 187 -29.03 -12.79 -17.32
C GLY A 187 -28.15 -13.14 -16.12
N CYS A 188 -26.91 -12.64 -16.11
CA CYS A 188 -26.01 -12.84 -15.00
C CYS A 188 -26.53 -12.13 -13.72
N ARG A 189 -26.28 -12.73 -12.56
CA ARG A 189 -26.63 -12.15 -11.26
C ARG A 189 -25.44 -11.35 -10.69
N PRO A 190 -25.66 -10.15 -10.13
CA PRO A 190 -24.59 -9.38 -9.49
C PRO A 190 -23.93 -10.19 -8.37
N LYS A 191 -22.60 -10.26 -8.39
CA LYS A 191 -21.81 -10.83 -7.31
C LYS A 191 -21.72 -9.85 -6.15
N LEU A 192 -21.84 -10.39 -4.93
CA LEU A 192 -21.90 -9.62 -3.68
C LEU A 192 -20.66 -9.86 -2.81
N ASP A 193 -20.05 -11.03 -2.91
CA ASP A 193 -18.90 -11.44 -2.09
C ASP A 193 -17.58 -11.18 -2.83
N ILE A 194 -16.81 -10.21 -2.33
CA ILE A 194 -15.67 -9.59 -3.00
C ILE A 194 -14.51 -9.39 -2.02
N MET A 195 -13.36 -9.93 -2.38
CA MET A 195 -12.09 -9.60 -1.74
C MET A 195 -11.31 -8.67 -2.67
N PHE A 196 -11.08 -7.43 -2.25
CA PHE A 196 -10.17 -6.51 -2.92
C PHE A 196 -8.87 -6.40 -2.13
N MET A 197 -7.80 -6.98 -2.67
CA MET A 197 -6.48 -6.79 -2.09
C MET A 197 -5.96 -5.42 -2.49
N LYS A 198 -6.08 -4.47 -1.55
CA LYS A 198 -5.78 -3.05 -1.76
C LYS A 198 -4.28 -2.78 -1.64
N THR A 199 -3.60 -2.67 -2.78
CA THR A 199 -2.17 -2.29 -2.84
C THR A 199 -1.95 -0.78 -2.63
N HIS A 200 -0.71 -0.40 -2.32
CA HIS A 200 -0.25 0.97 -2.14
C HIS A 200 -0.09 1.73 -3.46
N LYS A 201 -0.37 3.04 -3.44
CA LYS A 201 -0.08 4.00 -4.54
C LYS A 201 -0.62 3.64 -5.95
N THR A 202 -1.59 2.73 -6.04
CA THR A 202 -2.24 2.20 -7.26
C THR A 202 -3.64 2.80 -7.53
N ALA A 203 -3.91 4.01 -7.02
CA ALA A 203 -5.26 4.62 -6.94
C ALA A 203 -6.34 3.75 -6.24
N SER A 204 -5.92 2.78 -5.45
CA SER A 204 -6.78 1.80 -4.77
C SER A 204 -7.82 2.40 -3.81
N SER A 205 -7.63 3.63 -3.30
CA SER A 205 -8.66 4.38 -2.56
C SER A 205 -9.91 4.70 -3.41
N THR A 206 -9.76 4.87 -4.73
CA THR A 206 -10.89 5.08 -5.66
C THR A 206 -11.72 3.80 -5.80
N ILE A 207 -11.06 2.65 -5.93
CA ILE A 207 -11.71 1.33 -5.99
C ILE A 207 -12.39 1.02 -4.64
N LEU A 208 -11.73 1.29 -3.52
CA LEU A 208 -12.32 1.18 -2.19
C LEU A 208 -13.60 2.03 -2.04
N ASN A 209 -13.63 3.26 -2.58
CA ASN A 209 -14.84 4.10 -2.59
C ASN A 209 -15.97 3.50 -3.45
N ILE A 210 -15.65 2.88 -4.59
CA ILE A 210 -16.60 2.07 -5.39
C ILE A 210 -17.20 0.94 -4.54
N LEU A 211 -16.35 0.13 -3.90
CA LEU A 211 -16.77 -1.02 -3.08
C LEU A 211 -17.61 -0.60 -1.86
N PHE A 212 -17.29 0.53 -1.22
CA PHE A 212 -18.09 1.09 -0.13
C PHE A 212 -19.49 1.48 -0.58
N ARG A 213 -19.61 2.21 -1.69
CA ARG A 213 -20.91 2.59 -2.27
C ARG A 213 -21.74 1.38 -2.66
N PHE A 214 -21.12 0.38 -3.28
CA PHE A 214 -21.79 -0.87 -3.65
C PHE A 214 -22.27 -1.65 -2.41
N GLY A 215 -21.40 -1.84 -1.41
CA GLY A 215 -21.76 -2.57 -0.20
C GLY A 215 -22.87 -1.87 0.61
N GLU A 216 -22.89 -0.54 0.69
CA GLU A 216 -24.02 0.17 1.27
C GLU A 216 -25.31 0.04 0.45
N LYS A 217 -25.24 0.16 -0.89
CA LYS A 217 -26.39 -0.02 -1.79
C LYS A 217 -27.05 -1.38 -1.58
N HIS A 218 -26.25 -2.42 -1.37
CA HIS A 218 -26.69 -3.81 -1.20
C HIS A 218 -26.75 -4.28 0.26
N ARG A 219 -26.51 -3.40 1.25
CA ARG A 219 -26.49 -3.69 2.70
C ARG A 219 -25.55 -4.85 3.10
N LEU A 220 -24.39 -4.91 2.45
CA LEU A 220 -23.39 -5.95 2.62
C LEU A 220 -22.55 -5.75 3.88
N LYS A 221 -22.09 -6.86 4.45
CA LYS A 221 -21.29 -6.88 5.67
C LYS A 221 -19.80 -6.78 5.33
N PHE A 222 -19.17 -5.68 5.72
CA PHE A 222 -17.73 -5.46 5.54
C PHE A 222 -16.91 -6.06 6.68
N ALA A 223 -15.77 -6.66 6.37
CA ALA A 223 -14.70 -6.86 7.34
C ALA A 223 -13.88 -5.57 7.40
N PHE A 224 -14.01 -4.81 8.49
CA PHE A 224 -13.25 -3.60 8.74
C PHE A 224 -12.15 -3.81 9.79
N PRO A 225 -11.05 -3.06 9.75
CA PRO A 225 -10.05 -3.02 10.82
C PRO A 225 -10.61 -2.41 12.11
N ASN A 226 -9.95 -2.65 13.25
CA ASN A 226 -10.30 -2.03 14.53
C ASN A 226 -9.18 -1.09 15.02
N GLY A 227 -9.53 0.16 15.33
CA GLY A 227 -8.65 1.21 15.84
C GLY A 227 -7.88 1.99 14.76
N ARG A 228 -7.62 1.38 13.60
CA ARG A 228 -6.85 1.92 12.47
C ARG A 228 -7.64 1.85 11.17
N ASN A 229 -7.17 2.53 10.12
CA ASN A 229 -7.70 2.40 8.75
C ASN A 229 -7.08 1.22 7.95
N ASP A 230 -6.10 0.54 8.53
CA ASP A 230 -5.41 -0.65 8.00
C ASP A 230 -5.51 -1.83 8.99
N PHE A 231 -5.24 -3.03 8.52
CA PHE A 231 -5.16 -4.24 9.34
C PHE A 231 -3.74 -4.45 9.90
N TYR A 232 -3.29 -3.54 10.76
CA TYR A 232 -1.99 -3.61 11.45
C TYR A 232 -0.76 -3.78 10.52
N TYR A 233 -0.83 -3.18 9.33
CA TYR A 233 0.28 -3.15 8.38
C TYR A 233 1.52 -2.51 9.02
N PRO A 234 2.76 -3.04 8.83
CA PRO A 234 3.18 -4.04 7.83
C PRO A 234 3.15 -5.51 8.28
N SER A 235 2.53 -5.83 9.43
CA SER A 235 2.35 -7.23 9.86
C SER A 235 1.40 -7.97 8.90
N TYR A 236 1.57 -9.28 8.79
CA TYR A 236 0.63 -10.14 8.07
C TYR A 236 -0.80 -9.98 8.60
N PHE A 237 -1.77 -10.08 7.69
CA PHE A 237 -3.18 -10.10 8.04
C PHE A 237 -3.52 -11.30 8.93
N GLU A 238 -4.22 -11.03 10.02
CA GLU A 238 -4.80 -12.03 10.90
C GLU A 238 -6.28 -11.72 11.11
N ARG A 239 -7.16 -12.71 11.01
CA ARG A 239 -8.62 -12.45 11.05
C ARG A 239 -9.13 -11.86 12.37
N SER A 240 -8.35 -12.00 13.44
CA SER A 240 -8.58 -11.35 14.75
C SER A 240 -8.47 -9.82 14.71
N GLN A 241 -7.82 -9.25 13.69
CA GLN A 241 -7.69 -7.80 13.47
C GLN A 241 -9.00 -7.16 12.97
N VAL A 242 -9.98 -7.98 12.56
CA VAL A 242 -11.30 -7.51 12.09
C VAL A 242 -12.17 -7.05 13.26
N GLN A 243 -12.78 -5.88 13.12
CA GLN A 243 -13.67 -5.28 14.11
C GLN A 243 -14.81 -6.23 14.46
N HIS A 244 -14.97 -6.49 15.77
CA HIS A 244 -15.94 -7.41 16.35
C HIS A 244 -15.83 -8.87 15.86
N TYR A 245 -14.65 -9.34 15.40
CA TYR A 245 -14.47 -10.72 14.96
C TYR A 245 -14.89 -11.74 16.03
N ARG A 246 -15.56 -12.82 15.58
CA ARG A 246 -15.82 -14.03 16.35
C ARG A 246 -15.60 -15.25 15.43
N PRO A 247 -15.14 -16.40 15.95
CA PRO A 247 -15.02 -17.64 15.18
C PRO A 247 -16.31 -17.97 14.41
N GLY A 248 -16.18 -18.42 13.16
CA GLY A 248 -17.31 -18.72 12.28
C GLY A 248 -18.01 -17.50 11.64
N MET A 249 -17.59 -16.26 11.94
CA MET A 249 -18.16 -15.09 11.25
C MET A 249 -17.67 -14.96 9.80
N CYS A 250 -18.64 -14.86 8.90
CA CYS A 250 -18.43 -14.55 7.48
C CYS A 250 -18.72 -13.07 7.19
N PHE A 251 -18.15 -12.56 6.10
CA PHE A 251 -18.27 -11.21 5.58
C PHE A 251 -18.44 -11.27 4.06
N ASN A 252 -19.01 -10.22 3.47
CA ASN A 252 -19.17 -10.11 2.03
C ASN A 252 -17.99 -9.36 1.40
N ILE A 253 -17.54 -8.26 2.01
CA ILE A 253 -16.48 -7.41 1.43
C ILE A 253 -15.29 -7.27 2.38
N ILE A 254 -14.09 -7.50 1.86
CA ILE A 254 -12.82 -7.12 2.50
C ILE A 254 -12.05 -6.25 1.49
N CYS A 255 -11.74 -5.00 1.86
CA CYS A 255 -11.10 -4.05 0.94
C CYS A 255 -10.18 -3.01 1.60
N ASN A 256 -10.00 -3.06 2.92
CA ASN A 256 -9.04 -2.24 3.64
C ASN A 256 -7.60 -2.74 3.44
N HIS A 257 -6.64 -1.85 3.67
CA HIS A 257 -5.23 -2.14 3.47
C HIS A 257 -4.69 -3.17 4.48
N MET A 258 -3.85 -4.09 4.01
CA MET A 258 -3.23 -5.19 4.78
C MET A 258 -1.94 -5.65 4.11
N ARG A 259 -1.10 -6.43 4.82
CA ARG A 259 -0.16 -7.34 4.15
C ARG A 259 -0.87 -8.69 3.98
N PHE A 260 -1.02 -9.13 2.74
CA PHE A 260 -1.92 -10.23 2.40
C PHE A 260 -1.53 -11.54 3.08
N HIS A 261 -2.52 -12.26 3.60
CA HIS A 261 -2.33 -13.60 4.14
C HIS A 261 -3.52 -14.47 3.71
N TYR A 262 -3.40 -15.11 2.54
CA TYR A 262 -4.49 -15.82 1.87
C TYR A 262 -5.22 -16.84 2.78
N GLN A 263 -4.47 -17.55 3.63
CA GLN A 263 -5.02 -18.56 4.54
C GLN A 263 -5.92 -17.98 5.63
N GLU A 264 -5.67 -16.76 6.10
CA GLU A 264 -6.53 -16.06 7.07
C GLU A 264 -7.69 -15.34 6.38
N VAL A 265 -7.44 -14.69 5.24
CA VAL A 265 -8.46 -14.00 4.44
C VAL A 265 -9.57 -14.95 4.01
N ARG A 266 -9.25 -16.14 3.48
CA ARG A 266 -10.27 -17.11 3.02
C ARG A 266 -11.14 -17.69 4.14
N LYS A 267 -10.76 -17.56 5.41
CA LYS A 267 -11.55 -18.02 6.57
C LYS A 267 -12.68 -17.06 6.95
N LEU A 268 -12.74 -15.89 6.32
CA LEU A 268 -13.72 -14.82 6.56
C LEU A 268 -14.80 -14.71 5.47
N LEU A 269 -14.68 -15.50 4.41
CA LEU A 269 -15.31 -15.27 3.12
C LEU A 269 -16.00 -16.54 2.59
N PRO A 270 -17.14 -16.44 1.89
CA PRO A 270 -17.71 -17.54 1.11
C PRO A 270 -16.72 -18.11 0.09
N ALA A 271 -16.83 -19.40 -0.22
CA ALA A 271 -15.86 -20.10 -1.07
C ALA A 271 -15.84 -19.63 -2.53
N ASP A 272 -16.94 -19.02 -3.00
CA ASP A 272 -17.14 -18.43 -4.33
C ASP A 272 -16.87 -16.92 -4.40
N THR A 273 -16.29 -16.35 -3.33
CA THR A 273 -15.87 -14.94 -3.28
C THR A 273 -14.95 -14.60 -4.44
N THR A 274 -15.24 -13.49 -5.14
CA THR A 274 -14.39 -13.02 -6.24
C THR A 274 -13.24 -12.18 -5.68
N PHE A 275 -12.01 -12.69 -5.83
CA PHE A 275 -10.78 -12.02 -5.44
C PHE A 275 -10.26 -11.13 -6.58
N VAL A 276 -10.01 -9.86 -6.29
CA VAL A 276 -9.47 -8.87 -7.23
C VAL A 276 -8.38 -8.02 -6.58
N THR A 277 -7.47 -7.48 -7.37
CA THR A 277 -6.44 -6.52 -6.91
C THR A 277 -6.10 -5.55 -8.04
N VAL A 278 -5.23 -4.58 -7.77
CA VAL A 278 -4.74 -3.61 -8.74
C VAL A 278 -3.22 -3.47 -8.63
N LEU A 279 -2.53 -3.43 -9.75
CA LEU A 279 -1.10 -3.13 -9.84
C LEU A 279 -0.87 -1.80 -10.56
N ARG A 280 0.38 -1.38 -10.59
CA ARG A 280 0.87 -0.19 -11.27
C ARG A 280 2.26 -0.50 -11.81
N ASP A 281 2.69 0.22 -12.83
CA ASP A 281 4.08 0.25 -13.27
C ASP A 281 5.05 0.42 -12.06
N PRO A 282 6.09 -0.41 -11.92
CA PRO A 282 6.95 -0.44 -10.74
C PRO A 282 7.78 0.85 -10.55
N ALA A 283 8.20 1.51 -11.63
CA ALA A 283 9.00 2.74 -11.53
C ALA A 283 8.13 3.92 -11.11
N TYR A 284 6.94 4.07 -11.71
CA TYR A 284 5.98 5.11 -11.31
C TYR A 284 5.34 4.83 -9.94
N LEU A 285 5.22 3.56 -9.54
CA LEU A 285 4.88 3.17 -8.17
C LEU A 285 5.98 3.63 -7.21
N PHE A 286 7.25 3.31 -7.49
CA PHE A 286 8.37 3.63 -6.63
C PHE A 286 8.54 5.14 -6.45
N GLU A 287 8.47 5.95 -7.52
CA GLU A 287 8.43 7.43 -7.45
C GLU A 287 7.33 7.92 -6.49
N SER A 288 6.13 7.33 -6.62
CA SER A 288 4.96 7.74 -5.84
C SER A 288 5.05 7.29 -4.38
N SER A 289 5.68 6.14 -4.12
CA SER A 289 5.97 5.61 -2.79
C SER A 289 7.03 6.45 -2.08
N PHE A 290 8.17 6.66 -2.73
CA PHE A 290 9.33 7.38 -2.20
C PHE A 290 8.96 8.80 -1.75
N HIS A 291 8.27 9.57 -2.60
CA HIS A 291 7.83 10.92 -2.24
C HIS A 291 6.76 10.93 -1.13
N TYR A 292 5.85 9.95 -1.11
CA TYR A 292 4.76 9.94 -0.12
C TYR A 292 5.20 9.43 1.26
N PHE A 293 6.11 8.46 1.31
CA PHE A 293 6.53 7.80 2.55
C PHE A 293 7.92 8.21 3.04
N GLY A 294 8.76 8.90 2.26
CA GLY A 294 10.14 9.25 2.67
C GLY A 294 10.23 9.91 4.05
N ARG A 295 9.30 10.81 4.39
CA ARG A 295 9.21 11.45 5.73
C ARG A 295 9.05 10.47 6.90
N VAL A 296 8.57 9.24 6.66
CA VAL A 296 8.43 8.16 7.66
C VAL A 296 9.42 7.00 7.46
N ILE A 297 10.40 7.15 6.55
CA ILE A 297 11.46 6.17 6.27
C ILE A 297 12.83 6.81 6.57
N PRO A 298 13.44 6.54 7.74
CA PRO A 298 14.69 7.18 8.18
C PRO A 298 15.85 7.11 7.19
N LEU A 299 15.93 6.04 6.40
CA LEU A 299 16.94 5.85 5.34
C LEU A 299 16.97 7.02 4.34
N THR A 300 15.82 7.65 4.06
CA THR A 300 15.73 8.76 3.09
C THR A 300 16.10 10.14 3.66
N TRP A 301 16.20 10.26 4.99
CA TRP A 301 16.37 11.58 5.63
C TRP A 301 17.77 12.14 5.40
N LYS A 302 18.79 11.29 5.43
CA LYS A 302 20.21 11.66 5.27
C LYS A 302 20.68 11.70 3.82
N LEU A 303 19.84 11.36 2.85
CA LEU A 303 20.18 11.48 1.42
C LEU A 303 20.55 12.94 1.09
N PRO A 304 21.73 13.19 0.51
CA PRO A 304 22.15 14.53 0.11
C PRO A 304 21.40 15.01 -1.14
N GLY A 305 21.52 16.31 -1.42
CA GLY A 305 20.90 16.95 -2.58
C GLY A 305 19.39 17.18 -2.45
N GLU A 306 18.86 17.95 -3.41
CA GLU A 306 17.43 18.26 -3.53
C GLU A 306 16.64 17.06 -4.10
N ASP A 307 17.15 16.43 -5.15
CA ASP A 307 16.55 15.22 -5.74
C ASP A 307 17.02 13.94 -5.05
N LYS A 308 16.44 13.70 -3.87
CA LYS A 308 16.68 12.49 -3.07
C LYS A 308 16.30 11.19 -3.78
N LEU A 309 15.39 11.24 -4.76
CA LEU A 309 15.00 10.04 -5.51
C LEU A 309 16.11 9.66 -6.50
N ALA A 310 16.63 10.64 -7.24
CA ALA A 310 17.78 10.44 -8.13
C ALA A 310 19.06 10.07 -7.35
N GLU A 311 19.25 10.64 -6.16
CA GLU A 311 20.34 10.28 -5.24
C GLU A 311 20.26 8.80 -4.85
N PHE A 312 19.11 8.37 -4.31
CA PHE A 312 18.88 6.98 -3.91
C PHE A 312 19.07 6.01 -5.09
N LEU A 313 18.53 6.34 -6.26
CA LEU A 313 18.63 5.50 -7.46
C LEU A 313 20.02 5.47 -8.11
N ARG A 314 20.98 6.28 -7.65
CA ARG A 314 22.36 6.21 -8.13
C ARG A 314 23.10 4.99 -7.59
N ASP A 315 22.89 4.69 -6.30
CA ASP A 315 23.41 3.50 -5.62
C ASP A 315 22.43 3.06 -4.52
N PRO A 316 21.33 2.37 -4.88
CA PRO A 316 20.28 2.04 -3.92
C PRO A 316 20.77 1.03 -2.88
N TRP A 317 21.75 0.18 -3.20
CA TRP A 317 22.34 -0.77 -2.25
C TRP A 317 23.17 -0.09 -1.16
N HIS A 318 23.72 1.10 -1.41
CA HIS A 318 24.39 1.90 -0.38
C HIS A 318 23.40 2.53 0.63
N TYR A 319 22.18 2.86 0.20
CA TYR A 319 21.18 3.53 1.03
C TYR A 319 20.08 2.61 1.60
N TYR A 320 19.99 1.37 1.12
CA TYR A 320 18.95 0.43 1.52
C TYR A 320 19.43 -0.58 2.57
N ASP A 321 18.69 -0.67 3.67
CA ASP A 321 18.75 -1.78 4.62
C ASP A 321 17.35 -2.39 4.74
N PRO A 322 17.15 -3.68 4.40
CA PRO A 322 15.85 -4.34 4.50
C PRO A 322 15.31 -4.42 5.94
N ASN A 323 16.18 -4.29 6.95
CA ASN A 323 15.80 -4.23 8.37
C ASN A 323 15.45 -2.81 8.83
N GLY A 324 15.65 -1.81 7.97
CA GLY A 324 15.38 -0.41 8.27
C GLY A 324 13.90 -0.17 8.58
N PHE A 325 13.62 0.75 9.51
CA PHE A 325 12.25 1.13 9.84
C PHE A 325 11.50 1.62 8.59
N ASN A 326 10.37 0.98 8.28
CA ASN A 326 9.57 1.21 7.07
C ASN A 326 10.29 0.98 5.72
N ALA A 327 11.40 0.23 5.68
CA ALA A 327 12.16 -0.04 4.46
C ALA A 327 11.37 -0.79 3.37
N HIS A 328 10.31 -1.53 3.71
CA HIS A 328 9.44 -2.21 2.75
C HIS A 328 8.77 -1.27 1.72
N TYR A 329 8.62 0.03 2.00
CA TYR A 329 8.11 1.00 1.02
C TYR A 329 9.12 1.37 -0.08
N LEU A 330 10.41 1.03 0.10
CA LEU A 330 11.48 1.39 -0.83
C LEU A 330 11.83 0.30 -1.85
N GLN A 331 11.31 -0.92 -1.77
CA GLN A 331 11.64 -1.98 -2.73
C GLN A 331 10.51 -3.00 -2.88
N ASN A 332 10.15 -3.33 -4.13
CA ASN A 332 9.16 -4.36 -4.51
C ASN A 332 7.87 -4.33 -3.67
N LEU A 333 7.26 -3.14 -3.57
CA LEU A 333 6.13 -2.87 -2.66
C LEU A 333 4.85 -3.63 -3.04
N LEU A 334 4.59 -3.92 -4.32
CA LEU A 334 3.43 -4.73 -4.71
C LEU A 334 3.59 -6.18 -4.23
N PHE A 335 4.79 -6.74 -4.40
CA PHE A 335 5.11 -8.08 -3.92
C PHE A 335 5.06 -8.16 -2.38
N PHE A 336 5.48 -7.10 -1.68
CA PHE A 336 5.32 -6.99 -0.23
C PHE A 336 3.85 -6.96 0.20
N ASP A 337 3.05 -6.06 -0.38
CA ASP A 337 1.60 -5.94 -0.12
C ASP A 337 0.91 -7.29 -0.32
N LEU A 338 1.24 -8.00 -1.41
CA LEU A 338 0.70 -9.32 -1.76
C LEU A 338 1.17 -10.48 -0.85
N GLY A 339 1.96 -10.18 0.18
CA GLY A 339 2.26 -11.13 1.26
C GLY A 339 3.53 -11.96 1.07
N TYR A 340 4.44 -11.53 0.20
CA TYR A 340 5.70 -12.23 -0.05
C TYR A 340 6.90 -11.44 0.50
N ASP A 341 8.10 -12.02 0.39
CA ASP A 341 9.35 -11.32 0.72
C ASP A 341 9.79 -10.45 -0.45
N ASN A 342 9.87 -9.14 -0.21
CA ASN A 342 10.21 -8.12 -1.20
C ASN A 342 11.74 -7.98 -1.42
N ASN A 343 12.55 -8.63 -0.58
CA ASN A 343 14.02 -8.59 -0.60
C ASN A 343 14.65 -9.88 -1.13
N MET A 344 13.85 -10.87 -1.49
CA MET A 344 14.37 -12.15 -2.00
C MET A 344 15.16 -11.93 -3.30
N ASN A 345 16.08 -12.86 -3.62
CA ASN A 345 16.78 -12.81 -4.89
C ASN A 345 15.75 -12.84 -6.05
N ALA A 346 15.75 -11.79 -6.88
CA ALA A 346 14.82 -11.63 -7.98
C ALA A 346 14.92 -12.76 -9.03
N ASP A 347 16.06 -13.44 -9.13
CA ASP A 347 16.28 -14.58 -10.03
C ASP A 347 16.02 -15.94 -9.36
N SER A 348 15.52 -15.94 -8.13
CA SER A 348 14.99 -17.15 -7.49
C SER A 348 13.76 -17.67 -8.26
N PRO A 349 13.67 -18.98 -8.55
CA PRO A 349 12.48 -19.57 -9.18
C PRO A 349 11.20 -19.42 -8.33
N LEU A 350 11.34 -19.09 -7.04
CA LEU A 350 10.23 -18.77 -6.15
C LEU A 350 9.45 -17.52 -6.60
N VAL A 351 10.11 -16.54 -7.25
CA VAL A 351 9.42 -15.35 -7.77
C VAL A 351 8.35 -15.75 -8.78
N GLU A 352 8.71 -16.57 -9.76
CA GLU A 352 7.78 -17.06 -10.78
C GLU A 352 6.69 -17.97 -10.19
N GLN A 353 7.02 -18.78 -9.17
CA GLN A 353 6.04 -19.59 -8.44
C GLN A 353 5.01 -18.71 -7.71
N HIS A 354 5.43 -17.66 -7.02
CA HIS A 354 4.54 -16.73 -6.34
C HIS A 354 3.70 -15.90 -7.31
N ILE A 355 4.24 -15.52 -8.48
CA ILE A 355 3.47 -14.87 -9.56
C ILE A 355 2.35 -15.80 -10.06
N GLN A 356 2.63 -17.09 -10.28
CA GLN A 356 1.60 -18.09 -10.65
C GLN A 356 0.59 -18.33 -9.52
N GLU A 357 1.05 -18.34 -8.27
CA GLU A 357 0.21 -18.44 -7.06
C GLU A 357 -0.75 -17.24 -6.93
N ILE A 358 -0.34 -16.04 -7.35
CA ILE A 358 -1.21 -14.86 -7.47
C ILE A 358 -2.22 -15.04 -8.61
N ASP A 359 -1.82 -15.49 -9.81
CA ASP A 359 -2.73 -15.67 -10.96
C ASP A 359 -3.83 -16.71 -10.67
N GLN A 360 -3.50 -17.77 -9.93
CA GLN A 360 -4.46 -18.78 -9.48
C GLN A 360 -5.44 -18.25 -8.41
N ARG A 361 -5.06 -17.23 -7.64
CA ARG A 361 -5.88 -16.66 -6.54
C ARG A 361 -6.78 -15.52 -6.99
N PHE A 362 -6.30 -14.66 -7.89
CA PHE A 362 -6.97 -13.43 -8.28
C PHE A 362 -7.70 -13.57 -9.62
N HIS A 363 -9.03 -13.43 -9.58
CA HIS A 363 -9.90 -13.55 -10.75
C HIS A 363 -9.65 -12.41 -11.76
N LEU A 364 -9.29 -11.22 -11.25
CA LEU A 364 -8.83 -10.07 -12.03
C LEU A 364 -7.75 -9.31 -11.26
N VAL A 365 -6.61 -9.13 -11.94
CA VAL A 365 -5.59 -8.16 -11.58
C VAL A 365 -5.76 -6.97 -12.51
N MET A 366 -6.19 -5.84 -11.95
CA MET A 366 -6.37 -4.56 -12.64
C MET A 366 -5.04 -3.82 -12.78
N LEU A 367 -4.93 -2.90 -13.73
CA LEU A 367 -3.76 -2.04 -13.92
C LEU A 367 -4.15 -0.56 -13.85
N LEU A 368 -3.40 0.25 -13.10
CA LEU A 368 -3.67 1.68 -12.98
C LEU A 368 -3.54 2.43 -14.32
N GLU A 369 -2.62 1.99 -15.16
CA GLU A 369 -2.34 2.55 -16.49
C GLU A 369 -3.53 2.39 -17.44
N TYR A 370 -4.40 1.41 -17.18
CA TYR A 370 -5.62 1.09 -17.92
C TYR A 370 -6.82 1.04 -16.97
N PHE A 371 -6.98 2.11 -16.17
CA PHE A 371 -7.94 2.14 -15.06
C PHE A 371 -9.41 2.03 -15.50
N ASP A 372 -9.77 2.65 -16.63
CA ASP A 372 -11.15 2.58 -17.13
C ASP A 372 -11.46 1.19 -17.70
N GLU A 373 -10.55 0.61 -18.49
CA GLU A 373 -10.64 -0.78 -18.97
C GLU A 373 -10.70 -1.77 -17.79
N SER A 374 -9.90 -1.53 -16.75
CA SER A 374 -9.88 -2.32 -15.52
C SER A 374 -11.23 -2.31 -14.81
N LEU A 375 -11.90 -1.15 -14.73
CA LEU A 375 -13.24 -1.05 -14.15
C LEU A 375 -14.31 -1.67 -15.05
N VAL A 376 -14.19 -1.57 -16.38
CA VAL A 376 -15.09 -2.26 -17.32
C VAL A 376 -15.00 -3.78 -17.19
N LEU A 377 -13.79 -4.33 -17.06
CA LEU A 377 -13.57 -5.75 -16.77
C LEU A 377 -14.09 -6.16 -15.37
N LEU A 378 -13.89 -5.31 -14.35
CA LEU A 378 -14.42 -5.55 -13.00
C LEU A 378 -15.96 -5.60 -13.02
N LYS A 379 -16.60 -4.66 -13.72
CA LYS A 379 -18.06 -4.60 -13.90
C LYS A 379 -18.60 -5.89 -14.52
N ASP A 380 -17.95 -6.39 -15.58
CA ASP A 380 -18.37 -7.62 -16.26
C ASP A 380 -18.15 -8.87 -15.37
N LEU A 381 -16.98 -9.01 -14.76
CA LEU A 381 -16.64 -10.11 -13.84
C LEU A 381 -17.60 -10.23 -12.64
N LEU A 382 -18.10 -9.10 -12.14
CA LEU A 382 -19.03 -9.03 -11.02
C LEU A 382 -20.50 -8.92 -11.46
N CYS A 383 -20.79 -8.82 -12.76
CA CYS A 383 -22.12 -8.60 -13.33
C CYS A 383 -22.83 -7.38 -12.71
N TRP A 384 -22.09 -6.29 -12.59
CA TRP A 384 -22.53 -5.00 -12.06
C TRP A 384 -23.07 -4.07 -13.16
N GLN A 385 -23.76 -3.00 -12.74
CA GLN A 385 -24.21 -1.95 -13.65
C GLN A 385 -23.15 -0.85 -13.79
N LEU A 386 -23.28 0.01 -14.80
CA LEU A 386 -22.33 1.10 -15.03
C LEU A 386 -22.30 2.08 -13.85
N GLU A 387 -23.45 2.36 -13.25
CA GLU A 387 -23.62 3.28 -12.12
C GLU A 387 -22.85 2.83 -10.86
N ASP A 388 -22.58 1.53 -10.74
CA ASP A 388 -21.85 0.94 -9.62
C ASP A 388 -20.34 1.22 -9.69
N ILE A 389 -19.79 1.41 -10.90
CA ILE A 389 -18.35 1.67 -11.11
C ILE A 389 -18.00 3.13 -11.41
N LEU A 390 -18.98 4.05 -11.50
CA LEU A 390 -18.72 5.50 -11.65
C LEU A 390 -17.82 6.00 -10.52
N TYR A 391 -16.87 6.89 -10.82
CA TYR A 391 -15.84 7.29 -9.87
C TYR A 391 -15.33 8.72 -10.08
N PHE A 392 -14.74 9.29 -9.04
CA PHE A 392 -13.88 10.47 -9.12
C PHE A 392 -12.46 10.09 -8.69
N LYS A 393 -11.44 10.78 -9.23
CA LYS A 393 -10.03 10.46 -8.98
C LYS A 393 -9.61 10.94 -7.57
N LEU A 394 -9.83 10.10 -6.56
CA LEU A 394 -9.48 10.41 -5.18
C LEU A 394 -7.97 10.32 -4.94
N ASN A 395 -7.46 11.13 -4.01
CA ASN A 395 -6.06 11.20 -3.61
C ASN A 395 -5.08 11.52 -4.77
N ALA A 396 -5.49 12.29 -5.77
CA ALA A 396 -4.61 12.77 -6.83
C ALA A 396 -3.51 13.70 -6.29
N ARG A 397 -2.27 13.53 -6.73
CA ARG A 397 -1.14 14.39 -6.31
C ARG A 397 -1.08 15.67 -7.15
N LYS A 398 -0.79 16.79 -6.53
CA LYS A 398 -0.46 18.05 -7.22
C LYS A 398 0.68 17.84 -8.23
N GLY A 399 0.53 18.36 -9.45
CA GLY A 399 1.52 18.22 -10.52
C GLY A 399 1.64 16.82 -11.13
N SER A 400 0.67 15.91 -10.92
CA SER A 400 0.71 14.54 -11.46
C SER A 400 0.58 14.40 -12.99
N THR A 401 0.44 15.51 -13.73
CA THR A 401 0.31 15.52 -15.20
C THR A 401 1.65 15.37 -15.93
N ILE A 402 2.78 15.46 -15.23
CA ILE A 402 4.12 15.25 -15.79
C ILE A 402 4.85 14.26 -14.87
N SER A 403 5.31 13.14 -15.42
CA SER A 403 6.20 12.23 -14.67
C SER A 403 7.53 12.92 -14.42
N ARG A 404 8.01 12.88 -13.18
CA ARG A 404 9.32 13.44 -12.80
C ARG A 404 10.50 12.53 -13.17
N LEU A 405 10.24 11.28 -13.56
CA LEU A 405 11.30 10.36 -13.97
C LEU A 405 11.79 10.71 -15.37
N THR A 406 13.09 11.02 -15.48
CA THR A 406 13.80 10.92 -16.76
C THR A 406 13.82 9.45 -17.22
N PRO A 407 14.06 9.16 -18.52
CA PRO A 407 14.19 7.78 -19.00
C PRO A 407 15.24 6.97 -18.22
N GLU A 408 16.37 7.59 -17.85
CA GLU A 408 17.41 6.96 -17.04
C GLU A 408 16.93 6.59 -15.63
N LEU A 409 16.22 7.50 -14.95
CA LEU A 409 15.66 7.23 -13.61
C LEU A 409 14.54 6.20 -13.65
N TYR A 410 13.77 6.14 -14.73
CA TYR A 410 12.76 5.11 -14.94
C TYR A 410 13.38 3.71 -15.06
N GLU A 411 14.46 3.54 -15.85
CA GLU A 411 15.16 2.26 -15.97
C GLU A 411 15.85 1.85 -14.66
N LYS A 412 16.46 2.81 -13.94
CA LYS A 412 17.02 2.57 -12.59
C LYS A 412 15.95 2.13 -11.59
N ALA A 413 14.80 2.82 -11.55
CA ALA A 413 13.69 2.47 -10.67
C ALA A 413 13.06 1.11 -11.02
N THR A 414 12.96 0.78 -12.30
CA THR A 414 12.48 -0.54 -12.77
C THR A 414 13.45 -1.65 -12.39
N SER A 415 14.76 -1.41 -12.56
CA SER A 415 15.81 -2.37 -12.23
C SER A 415 15.92 -2.61 -10.71
N TRP A 416 15.74 -1.56 -9.90
CA TRP A 416 15.71 -1.66 -8.44
C TRP A 416 14.50 -2.47 -7.93
N ASN A 417 13.36 -2.35 -8.62
CA ASN A 417 12.11 -3.05 -8.30
C ASN A 417 11.87 -4.25 -9.25
N LEU A 418 12.90 -5.05 -9.50
CA LEU A 418 12.89 -6.12 -10.52
C LEU A 418 11.80 -7.19 -10.28
N ILE A 419 11.43 -7.47 -9.03
CA ILE A 419 10.35 -8.45 -8.74
C ILE A 419 9.00 -7.86 -9.12
N ASP A 420 8.71 -6.61 -8.73
CA ASP A 420 7.50 -5.92 -9.16
C ASP A 420 7.47 -5.73 -10.69
N ALA A 421 8.63 -5.60 -11.35
CA ALA A 421 8.72 -5.56 -12.81
C ALA A 421 8.40 -6.91 -13.49
N LYS A 422 8.86 -8.05 -12.94
CA LYS A 422 8.47 -9.40 -13.40
C LYS A 422 6.96 -9.61 -13.19
N LEU A 423 6.46 -9.27 -12.00
CA LEU A 423 5.03 -9.32 -11.63
C LEU A 423 4.16 -8.49 -12.57
N TYR A 424 4.48 -7.21 -12.77
CA TYR A 424 3.71 -6.30 -13.62
C TYR A 424 3.73 -6.75 -15.09
N ARG A 425 4.88 -7.20 -15.61
CA ARG A 425 4.97 -7.74 -16.98
C ARG A 425 4.06 -8.95 -17.18
N TYR A 426 4.04 -9.88 -16.22
CA TYR A 426 3.15 -11.04 -16.27
C TYR A 426 1.68 -10.61 -16.31
N PHE A 427 1.24 -9.77 -15.37
CA PHE A 427 -0.14 -9.35 -15.28
C PHE A 427 -0.57 -8.37 -16.38
N ASN A 428 0.34 -7.63 -17.01
CA ASN A 428 0.07 -6.88 -18.23
C ASN A 428 -0.30 -7.81 -19.39
N ALA A 429 0.44 -8.90 -19.58
CA ALA A 429 0.10 -9.92 -20.57
C ALA A 429 -1.21 -10.67 -20.23
N THR A 430 -1.51 -10.93 -18.96
CA THR A 430 -2.80 -11.57 -18.59
C THR A 430 -3.99 -10.61 -18.70
N PHE A 431 -3.79 -9.34 -18.38
CA PHE A 431 -4.79 -8.26 -18.53
C PHE A 431 -5.20 -8.09 -19.99
N TRP A 432 -4.24 -7.92 -20.91
CA TRP A 432 -4.57 -7.76 -22.33
C TRP A 432 -5.26 -9.01 -22.92
N ARG A 433 -4.94 -10.22 -22.48
CA ARG A 433 -5.71 -11.43 -22.83
C ARG A 433 -7.18 -11.35 -22.37
N LYS A 434 -7.46 -10.77 -21.21
CA LYS A 434 -8.84 -10.51 -20.74
C LYS A 434 -9.53 -9.41 -21.57
N VAL A 435 -8.79 -8.38 -22.00
CA VAL A 435 -9.32 -7.35 -22.92
C VAL A 435 -9.66 -7.93 -24.30
N GLU A 436 -8.83 -8.81 -24.88
CA GLU A 436 -9.16 -9.51 -26.13
C GLU A 436 -10.42 -10.37 -25.97
N ALA A 437 -10.50 -11.13 -24.88
CA ALA A 437 -11.66 -11.99 -24.59
C ALA A 437 -12.96 -11.20 -24.36
N TYR A 438 -12.87 -9.95 -23.87
CA TYR A 438 -14.01 -9.02 -23.77
C TYR A 438 -14.43 -8.47 -25.14
N GLY A 439 -13.49 -8.37 -26.07
CA GLY A 439 -13.63 -7.75 -27.39
C GLY A 439 -13.23 -6.26 -27.37
N ARG A 440 -12.26 -5.89 -28.21
CA ARG A 440 -11.69 -4.53 -28.26
C ARG A 440 -12.72 -3.43 -28.59
N GLU A 441 -13.65 -3.69 -29.51
CA GLU A 441 -14.69 -2.72 -29.89
C GLU A 441 -15.69 -2.49 -28.74
N ARG A 442 -16.10 -3.58 -28.07
CA ARG A 442 -16.95 -3.52 -26.86
C ARG A 442 -16.22 -2.78 -25.73
N MET A 443 -14.93 -3.06 -25.52
CA MET A 443 -14.11 -2.36 -24.53
C MET A 443 -14.08 -0.85 -24.79
N ALA A 444 -13.75 -0.44 -26.01
CA ALA A 444 -13.68 0.97 -26.39
C ALA A 444 -15.02 1.70 -26.21
N LYS A 445 -16.13 1.06 -26.57
CA LYS A 445 -17.48 1.59 -26.35
C LYS A 445 -17.79 1.77 -24.85
N ASP A 446 -17.61 0.73 -24.07
CA ASP A 446 -17.99 0.73 -22.64
C ASP A 446 -17.09 1.65 -21.81
N VAL A 447 -15.81 1.83 -22.21
CA VAL A 447 -14.90 2.84 -21.65
C VAL A 447 -15.37 4.25 -21.99
N ALA A 448 -15.78 4.53 -23.23
CA ALA A 448 -16.31 5.83 -23.61
C ALA A 448 -17.60 6.18 -22.84
N GLU A 449 -18.48 5.20 -22.63
CA GLU A 449 -19.71 5.34 -21.84
C GLU A 449 -19.39 5.63 -20.35
N LEU A 450 -18.43 4.91 -19.76
CA LEU A 450 -17.92 5.16 -18.41
C LEU A 450 -17.34 6.58 -18.26
N GLN A 451 -16.53 7.02 -19.22
CA GLN A 451 -15.94 8.35 -19.22
C GLN A 451 -17.01 9.45 -19.35
N GLN A 452 -18.01 9.25 -20.21
CA GLN A 452 -19.13 10.17 -20.40
C GLN A 452 -19.98 10.34 -19.12
N GLU A 453 -20.39 9.24 -18.49
CA GLU A 453 -21.18 9.29 -17.26
C GLU A 453 -20.36 9.80 -16.06
N ASN A 454 -19.06 9.52 -16.00
CA ASN A 454 -18.16 10.14 -15.02
C ASN A 454 -18.09 11.66 -15.19
N GLU A 455 -17.94 12.18 -16.42
CA GLU A 455 -17.86 13.62 -16.67
C GLU A 455 -19.18 14.34 -16.35
N LYS A 456 -20.30 13.75 -16.76
CA LYS A 456 -21.65 14.17 -16.35
C LYS A 456 -21.77 14.22 -14.82
N MET A 457 -21.33 13.19 -14.10
CA MET A 457 -21.33 13.20 -12.64
C MET A 457 -20.40 14.27 -12.04
N LYS A 458 -19.22 14.55 -12.62
CA LYS A 458 -18.36 15.68 -12.17
C LYS A 458 -19.10 17.00 -12.28
N SER A 459 -19.73 17.27 -13.44
CA SER A 459 -20.50 18.51 -13.67
C SER A 459 -21.66 18.70 -12.68
N ILE A 460 -22.27 17.60 -12.21
CA ILE A 460 -23.35 17.61 -11.23
C ILE A 460 -22.80 17.83 -9.81
N CYS A 461 -21.74 17.12 -9.44
CA CYS A 461 -21.31 16.99 -8.05
C CYS A 461 -20.22 17.99 -7.61
N ILE A 462 -19.32 18.38 -8.50
CA ILE A 462 -18.07 19.07 -8.15
C ILE A 462 -18.22 20.58 -8.40
N ASP A 463 -17.87 21.38 -7.39
CA ASP A 463 -17.80 22.83 -7.51
C ASP A 463 -16.59 23.23 -8.35
N GLY A 464 -16.78 24.10 -9.35
CA GLY A 464 -15.76 24.41 -10.36
C GLY A 464 -15.36 23.26 -11.31
N GLY A 465 -15.83 22.03 -11.09
CA GLY A 465 -15.57 20.86 -11.96
C GLY A 465 -14.17 20.25 -11.87
N HIS A 466 -13.28 20.74 -11.01
CA HIS A 466 -11.88 20.33 -10.92
C HIS A 466 -11.44 20.01 -9.48
N ALA A 467 -10.29 19.34 -9.35
CA ALA A 467 -9.66 19.08 -8.06
C ALA A 467 -8.93 20.33 -7.55
N VAL A 468 -8.97 20.56 -6.24
CA VAL A 468 -8.38 21.74 -5.58
C VAL A 468 -7.35 21.33 -4.53
N ASP A 469 -6.44 22.26 -4.20
CA ASP A 469 -5.52 22.10 -3.06
C ASP A 469 -6.29 21.88 -1.76
N ALA A 470 -5.75 21.07 -0.85
CA ALA A 470 -6.43 20.70 0.41
C ALA A 470 -6.84 21.91 1.28
N SER A 471 -6.09 23.01 1.22
CA SER A 471 -6.40 24.28 1.91
C SER A 471 -7.56 25.07 1.29
N ALA A 472 -7.96 24.76 0.05
CA ALA A 472 -9.09 25.38 -0.65
C ALA A 472 -10.40 24.55 -0.54
N ILE A 473 -10.37 23.44 0.20
CA ILE A 473 -11.56 22.61 0.47
C ILE A 473 -12.36 23.25 1.62
N GLN A 474 -13.60 23.65 1.31
CA GLN A 474 -14.49 24.40 2.20
C GLN A 474 -15.02 23.54 3.37
N GLU A 475 -15.22 22.24 3.16
CA GLU A 475 -15.69 21.32 4.19
C GLU A 475 -14.54 20.48 4.77
N SER A 476 -14.28 20.59 6.07
CA SER A 476 -13.27 19.77 6.76
C SER A 476 -13.52 18.26 6.62
N SER A 477 -14.80 17.84 6.57
CA SER A 477 -15.21 16.46 6.32
C SER A 477 -14.92 15.94 4.90
N MET A 478 -14.48 16.80 3.98
CA MET A 478 -14.03 16.44 2.63
C MET A 478 -12.51 16.57 2.44
N GLN A 479 -11.75 16.96 3.46
CA GLN A 479 -10.29 17.11 3.33
C GLN A 479 -9.59 15.73 3.30
N PRO A 480 -8.84 15.42 2.23
CA PRO A 480 -8.10 14.16 2.15
C PRO A 480 -6.89 14.18 3.10
N TRP A 481 -6.52 12.99 3.59
CA TRP A 481 -5.33 12.81 4.43
C TRP A 481 -4.07 13.27 3.71
N GLN A 482 -3.30 14.14 4.37
CA GLN A 482 -2.02 14.64 3.84
C GLN A 482 -0.84 13.84 4.43
N PRO A 483 0.20 13.53 3.63
CA PRO A 483 1.46 13.00 4.15
C PRO A 483 2.13 14.02 5.10
N LEU A 484 3.04 13.55 5.95
CA LEU A 484 3.64 14.41 6.99
C LEU A 484 4.43 15.57 6.36
N GLY A 485 3.98 16.79 6.68
CA GLY A 485 4.57 18.06 6.26
C GLY A 485 4.65 18.31 4.75
N GLU A 486 3.85 17.64 3.93
CA GLU A 486 3.59 18.03 2.55
C GLU A 486 2.08 18.02 2.27
N LYS A 487 1.54 19.14 1.76
CA LYS A 487 0.12 19.26 1.38
C LYS A 487 -0.08 18.99 -0.11
N SER A 488 0.39 17.83 -0.58
CA SER A 488 0.43 17.48 -2.02
C SER A 488 -0.79 16.71 -2.52
N ILE A 489 -1.70 16.29 -1.65
CA ILE A 489 -2.89 15.51 -2.04
C ILE A 489 -4.09 16.44 -2.26
N LEU A 490 -4.56 16.48 -3.51
CA LEU A 490 -5.73 17.26 -3.93
C LEU A 490 -7.02 16.58 -3.49
N GLY A 491 -8.07 17.39 -3.30
CA GLY A 491 -9.44 16.94 -3.06
C GLY A 491 -10.43 17.75 -3.89
N TYR A 492 -11.68 17.80 -3.45
CA TYR A 492 -12.77 18.40 -4.21
C TYR A 492 -13.73 19.17 -3.32
N ASN A 493 -14.29 20.26 -3.84
CA ASN A 493 -15.43 20.94 -3.23
C ASN A 493 -16.75 20.34 -3.75
N LEU A 494 -17.69 20.04 -2.85
CA LEU A 494 -19.05 19.61 -3.20
C LEU A 494 -19.85 20.83 -3.68
N LYS A 495 -20.53 20.72 -4.82
CA LYS A 495 -21.37 21.80 -5.36
C LYS A 495 -22.52 22.13 -4.39
N LYS A 496 -22.74 23.43 -4.11
CA LYS A 496 -23.72 23.90 -3.11
C LYS A 496 -25.18 23.62 -3.48
N LYS A 497 -25.51 23.54 -4.78
CA LYS A 497 -26.85 23.27 -5.30
C LYS A 497 -26.81 22.00 -6.16
N ILE A 498 -27.19 20.87 -5.56
CA ILE A 498 -27.30 19.55 -6.23
C ILE A 498 -28.74 19.08 -6.12
N ASN A 499 -29.28 18.48 -7.19
CA ASN A 499 -30.60 17.88 -7.18
C ASN A 499 -30.68 16.77 -6.11
N LYS A 500 -31.77 16.72 -5.33
CA LYS A 500 -32.00 15.73 -4.26
C LYS A 500 -31.69 14.28 -4.70
N LYS A 501 -31.98 13.92 -5.96
CA LYS A 501 -31.67 12.59 -6.54
C LYS A 501 -30.18 12.23 -6.44
N HIS A 502 -29.28 13.19 -6.66
CA HIS A 502 -27.84 12.95 -6.74
C HIS A 502 -27.07 13.33 -5.47
N GLN A 503 -27.66 14.13 -4.57
CA GLN A 503 -26.99 14.69 -3.38
C GLN A 503 -26.25 13.63 -2.55
N LYS A 504 -26.90 12.49 -2.22
CA LYS A 504 -26.28 11.41 -1.43
C LYS A 504 -25.15 10.68 -2.19
N LEU A 505 -25.30 10.52 -3.51
CA LEU A 505 -24.28 9.87 -4.34
C LEU A 505 -23.06 10.77 -4.52
N CYS A 506 -23.28 12.05 -4.87
CA CYS A 506 -22.23 13.06 -4.98
C CYS A 506 -21.40 13.18 -3.70
N ARG A 507 -22.06 13.22 -2.54
CA ARG A 507 -21.40 13.20 -1.23
C ARG A 507 -20.42 12.02 -1.15
N LYS A 508 -20.93 10.80 -1.29
CA LYS A 508 -20.16 9.55 -1.14
C LYS A 508 -19.03 9.39 -2.14
N MET A 509 -19.22 9.82 -3.40
CA MET A 509 -18.17 9.77 -4.41
C MET A 509 -17.00 10.73 -4.11
N LEU A 510 -17.23 11.77 -3.31
CA LEU A 510 -16.23 12.77 -2.92
C LEU A 510 -15.66 12.54 -1.51
N THR A 511 -16.37 11.81 -0.63
CA THR A 511 -15.89 11.49 0.73
C THR A 511 -14.54 10.72 0.67
N PRO A 512 -13.46 11.25 1.27
CA PRO A 512 -12.18 10.54 1.32
C PRO A 512 -12.23 9.31 2.24
N GLU A 513 -11.30 8.39 2.04
CA GLU A 513 -11.30 7.05 2.65
C GLU A 513 -11.48 7.03 4.19
N ILE A 514 -10.78 7.90 4.92
CA ILE A 514 -10.78 7.92 6.40
C ILE A 514 -12.13 8.39 6.95
N GLN A 515 -12.74 9.40 6.30
CA GLN A 515 -14.06 9.90 6.64
C GLN A 515 -15.13 8.88 6.27
N TYR A 516 -15.04 8.23 5.11
CA TYR A 516 -16.01 7.21 4.71
C TYR A 516 -15.92 5.97 5.62
N LEU A 517 -14.73 5.55 6.05
CA LEU A 517 -14.59 4.53 7.10
C LEU A 517 -15.28 4.94 8.41
N THR A 518 -15.20 6.22 8.80
CA THR A 518 -15.95 6.74 9.97
C THR A 518 -17.46 6.64 9.76
N ASP A 519 -17.97 7.04 8.58
CA ASP A 519 -19.39 6.98 8.22
C ASP A 519 -19.93 5.54 8.21
N LEU A 520 -19.07 4.54 7.94
CA LEU A 520 -19.39 3.12 7.96
C LEU A 520 -19.20 2.44 9.34
N GLY A 521 -18.94 3.22 10.39
CA GLY A 521 -18.87 2.74 11.77
C GLY A 521 -17.53 2.10 12.18
N VAL A 522 -16.45 2.39 11.44
CA VAL A 522 -15.10 1.89 11.77
C VAL A 522 -14.52 2.68 12.93
N ASN A 523 -14.02 1.96 13.94
CA ASN A 523 -13.27 2.55 15.04
C ASN A 523 -11.90 3.01 14.55
N LEU A 524 -11.65 4.32 14.52
CA LEU A 524 -10.41 4.92 14.00
C LEU A 524 -9.64 5.71 15.08
N TRP A 525 -9.76 5.33 16.37
CA TRP A 525 -9.17 6.11 17.46
C TRP A 525 -7.66 6.32 17.34
N ILE A 526 -6.90 5.34 16.85
CA ILE A 526 -5.44 5.45 16.64
C ILE A 526 -5.15 6.41 15.49
N THR A 527 -5.85 6.27 14.35
CA THR A 527 -5.69 7.17 13.20
C THR A 527 -6.06 8.62 13.56
N LYS A 528 -7.12 8.82 14.36
CA LYS A 528 -7.55 10.14 14.87
C LYS A 528 -6.55 10.74 15.85
N LEU A 529 -5.97 9.94 16.74
CA LEU A 529 -4.90 10.36 17.66
C LEU A 529 -3.66 10.83 16.87
N TRP A 530 -3.22 10.08 15.86
CA TRP A 530 -2.11 10.48 15.00
C TRP A 530 -2.40 11.76 14.20
N SER A 531 -3.63 11.98 13.74
CA SER A 531 -4.02 13.27 13.14
C SER A 531 -3.83 14.40 14.14
N TRP A 532 -4.38 14.25 15.35
CA TRP A 532 -4.28 15.28 16.39
C TRP A 532 -2.83 15.57 16.80
N VAL A 533 -1.98 14.55 16.93
CA VAL A 533 -0.55 14.72 17.23
C VAL A 533 0.16 15.49 16.11
N ARG A 534 -0.06 15.16 14.83
CA ARG A 534 0.49 15.92 13.69
C ARG A 534 0.05 17.39 13.75
N ASP A 535 -1.26 17.61 13.93
CA ASP A 535 -1.86 18.95 13.90
C ASP A 535 -1.40 19.80 15.09
N PHE A 536 -1.19 19.19 16.28
CA PHE A 536 -0.62 19.82 17.47
C PHE A 536 0.87 20.20 17.30
N LEU A 537 1.67 19.30 16.71
CA LEU A 537 3.10 19.54 16.46
C LEU A 537 3.37 20.52 15.30
N LYS A 538 2.33 20.96 14.59
CA LYS A 538 2.42 21.82 13.39
C LYS A 538 3.37 21.27 12.31
N TRP A 539 3.38 19.94 12.15
CA TRP A 539 4.24 19.21 11.21
C TRP A 539 3.75 19.25 9.76
#